data_AF-A8XE14-F1
#
_entry.id   AF-A8XE14-F1
#
_cell.length_a   1.000
_cell.length_b   1.000
_cell.length_c   1.000
_cell.angle_alpha   90.00
_cell.angle_beta   90.00
_cell.angle_gamma   90.00
#
_symmetry.space_group_name_H-M   'P 1'
#
loop_
_entity.id
_entity.type
_entity.pdbx_description
1 polymer ?
#
loop_
_entity_poly.entity_id
_entity_poly.type
_entity_poly.pdbx_seq_one_letter_code
_entity_poly.pdbx_strand_id
1 'polypeptide(L)'
;MILSTVSAINMFAGVRVKRGLSTGEQKKLVDALNADRRAVGENMGITFEKLTYNRGLEMKAENFRCDDPINPFEMVPLKVNRYFKEVYGPARFEGKDVFSRAFFNPKHTKIGCSKEKTCSYTTKAGKNAGKTREYWGFCILGPSNDYRFDDSNTPEKNGMPTYEKYGDLLGVGPYSTKEAEAKSGNPYADWVAEEATVDAKSSRTGSSFFSLTLFLVSILAFYF
;
A
#
# COMPACT_ATOMS: atom_id res chain seq x y z
N MET A 1 5.14 43.66 -37.76
CA MET A 1 5.68 42.33 -37.41
C MET A 1 5.17 41.96 -36.03
N ILE A 2 4.12 41.13 -35.97
CA ILE A 2 3.52 40.65 -34.73
C ILE A 2 4.09 39.24 -34.51
N LEU A 3 4.98 39.09 -33.53
CA LEU A 3 5.58 37.81 -33.18
C LEU A 3 4.75 37.19 -32.06
N SER A 4 3.77 36.36 -32.43
CA SER A 4 2.97 35.59 -31.47
C SER A 4 3.75 34.35 -31.04
N THR A 5 4.33 34.36 -29.85
CA THR A 5 4.93 33.18 -29.23
C THR A 5 3.84 32.34 -28.55
N VAL A 6 3.40 31.28 -29.23
CA VAL A 6 2.55 30.25 -28.63
C VAL A 6 3.42 29.40 -27.71
N SER A 7 3.28 29.60 -26.39
CA SER A 7 3.91 28.73 -25.39
C SER A 7 3.08 27.46 -25.24
N ALA A 8 3.59 26.34 -25.76
CA ALA A 8 3.03 25.02 -25.53
C ALA A 8 3.21 24.63 -24.05
N ILE A 9 2.10 24.48 -23.33
CA ILE A 9 2.09 23.94 -21.98
C ILE A 9 2.22 22.43 -22.11
N ASN A 10 3.42 21.89 -21.89
CA ASN A 10 3.63 20.46 -21.71
C ASN A 10 2.94 20.03 -20.42
N MET A 11 1.73 19.46 -20.54
CA MET A 11 1.10 18.74 -19.45
C MET A 11 1.82 17.40 -19.28
N PHE A 12 2.81 17.37 -18.38
CA PHE A 12 3.27 16.11 -17.82
C PHE A 12 2.11 15.51 -17.02
N ALA A 13 1.39 14.57 -17.61
CA ALA A 13 0.51 13.67 -16.88
C ALA A 13 1.38 12.86 -15.92
N GLY A 14 1.59 13.39 -14.71
CA GLY A 14 2.32 12.70 -13.66
C GLY A 14 1.62 11.37 -13.39
N VAL A 15 2.32 10.27 -13.62
CA VAL A 15 1.90 8.94 -13.18
C VAL A 15 1.75 9.02 -11.66
N ARG A 16 0.51 9.13 -11.19
CA ARG A 16 0.20 9.13 -9.76
C ARG A 16 0.45 7.71 -9.27
N VAL A 17 1.68 7.45 -8.82
CA VAL A 17 2.01 6.23 -8.07
C VAL A 17 0.96 6.09 -6.97
N LYS A 18 0.27 4.95 -6.94
CA LYS A 18 -0.89 4.71 -6.10
C LYS A 18 -0.41 4.37 -4.69
N ARG A 19 0.09 5.38 -3.98
CA ARG A 19 0.79 5.26 -2.67
C ARG A 19 -0.08 4.81 -1.48
N GLY A 20 -1.33 4.44 -1.71
CA GLY A 20 -2.28 4.08 -0.67
C GLY A 20 -3.10 2.87 -1.05
N LEU A 21 -3.84 2.32 -0.09
CA LEU A 21 -4.74 1.19 -0.36
C LEU A 21 -5.80 1.59 -1.40
N SER A 22 -6.06 0.69 -2.35
CA SER A 22 -7.23 0.82 -3.23
C SER A 22 -8.52 0.70 -2.41
N THR A 23 -9.64 1.23 -2.92
CA THR A 23 -10.94 1.13 -2.22
C THR A 23 -11.32 -0.31 -1.87
N GLY A 24 -10.99 -1.28 -2.74
CA GLY A 24 -11.18 -2.70 -2.46
C GLY A 24 -10.33 -3.21 -1.30
N GLU A 25 -9.05 -2.85 -1.25
CA GLU A 25 -8.16 -3.22 -0.14
C GLU A 25 -8.57 -2.54 1.18
N GLN A 26 -9.04 -1.30 1.13
CA GLN A 26 -9.57 -0.58 2.31
C GLN A 26 -10.75 -1.31 2.90
N LYS A 27 -11.73 -1.66 2.06
CA LYS A 27 -12.89 -2.44 2.48
C LYS A 27 -12.47 -3.80 3.03
N LYS A 28 -11.57 -4.51 2.33
CA LYS A 28 -11.03 -5.81 2.76
C LYS A 28 -10.40 -5.74 4.15
N LEU A 29 -9.54 -4.75 4.39
CA LEU A 29 -8.90 -4.53 5.69
C LEU A 29 -9.91 -4.23 6.79
N VAL A 30 -10.80 -3.26 6.56
CA VAL A 30 -11.76 -2.79 7.57
C VAL A 30 -12.81 -3.84 7.89
N ASP A 31 -13.27 -4.62 6.91
CA ASP A 31 -14.21 -5.72 7.14
C ASP A 31 -13.57 -6.81 7.99
N ALA A 32 -12.34 -7.23 7.67
CA ALA A 32 -11.62 -8.25 8.42
C ALA A 32 -11.36 -7.80 9.87
N LEU A 33 -10.84 -6.59 10.06
CA LEU A 33 -10.62 -6.01 11.40
C LEU A 33 -11.91 -5.93 12.21
N ASN A 34 -13.01 -5.46 11.60
CA ASN A 34 -14.29 -5.36 12.32
C ASN A 34 -14.91 -6.73 12.64
N ALA A 35 -14.69 -7.74 11.80
CA ALA A 35 -15.11 -9.11 12.10
C ALA A 35 -14.34 -9.67 13.29
N ASP A 36 -13.02 -9.50 13.31
CA ASP A 36 -12.19 -9.94 14.43
C ASP A 36 -12.49 -9.15 15.71
N ARG A 37 -12.66 -7.81 15.63
CA ARG A 37 -13.08 -6.97 16.76
C ARG A 37 -14.38 -7.49 17.34
N ARG A 38 -15.37 -7.83 16.51
CA ARG A 38 -16.63 -8.39 17.00
C ARG A 38 -16.42 -9.71 17.74
N ALA A 39 -15.68 -10.66 17.16
CA ALA A 39 -15.43 -11.96 17.80
C ALA A 39 -14.67 -11.83 19.13
N VAL A 40 -13.63 -10.99 19.18
CA VAL A 40 -12.89 -10.70 20.41
C VAL A 40 -13.79 -10.00 21.43
N GLY A 41 -14.66 -9.08 20.99
CA GLY A 41 -15.58 -8.35 21.85
C GLY A 41 -16.61 -9.26 22.51
N GLU A 42 -17.17 -10.20 21.75
CA GLU A 42 -18.09 -11.23 22.24
C GLU A 42 -17.43 -12.06 23.35
N ASN A 43 -16.20 -12.54 23.15
CA ASN A 43 -15.44 -13.28 24.16
C ASN A 43 -15.17 -12.44 25.42
N MET A 44 -14.94 -11.15 25.25
CA MET A 44 -14.64 -10.21 26.32
C MET A 44 -15.88 -9.66 27.03
N GLY A 45 -17.08 -9.87 26.50
CA GLY A 45 -18.31 -9.22 26.97
C GLY A 45 -18.33 -7.70 26.74
N ILE A 46 -17.60 -7.19 25.74
CA ILE A 46 -17.59 -5.77 25.38
C ILE A 46 -18.01 -5.57 23.92
N THR A 47 -18.51 -4.39 23.60
CA THR A 47 -18.77 -4.00 22.21
C THR A 47 -17.70 -3.04 21.73
N PHE A 48 -17.07 -3.39 20.60
CA PHE A 48 -16.19 -2.47 19.89
C PHE A 48 -16.99 -1.60 18.93
N GLU A 49 -16.76 -0.30 18.97
CA GLU A 49 -17.21 0.55 17.88
C GLU A 49 -16.56 0.13 16.56
N LYS A 50 -17.33 0.24 15.48
CA LYS A 50 -16.91 -0.16 14.14
C LYS A 50 -15.79 0.77 13.67
N LEU A 51 -14.65 0.19 13.31
CA LEU A 51 -13.58 0.92 12.62
C LEU A 51 -14.07 1.35 11.24
N THR A 52 -13.78 2.61 10.90
CA THR A 52 -14.05 3.20 9.60
C THR A 52 -12.75 3.67 8.94
N TYR A 53 -12.68 3.54 7.62
CA TYR A 53 -11.49 3.96 6.91
C TYR A 53 -11.42 5.49 6.82
N ASN A 54 -10.26 6.08 7.12
CA ASN A 54 -10.06 7.53 7.12
C ASN A 54 -8.86 7.91 6.24
N ARG A 55 -9.15 8.66 5.16
CA ARG A 55 -8.12 9.14 4.22
C ARG A 55 -7.12 10.11 4.84
N GLY A 56 -7.53 10.90 5.83
CA GLY A 56 -6.62 11.77 6.58
C GLY A 56 -5.56 10.97 7.32
N LEU A 57 -5.95 9.87 7.99
CA LEU A 57 -5.01 8.96 8.66
C LEU A 57 -4.13 8.20 7.65
N GLU A 58 -4.66 7.83 6.48
CA GLU A 58 -3.85 7.23 5.40
C GLU A 58 -2.74 8.19 4.95
N MET A 59 -3.08 9.46 4.70
CA MET A 59 -2.08 10.46 4.33
C MET A 59 -1.05 10.66 5.46
N LYS A 60 -1.46 10.63 6.73
CA LYS A 60 -0.52 10.68 7.85
C LYS A 60 0.41 9.46 7.87
N ALA A 61 -0.12 8.27 7.62
CA ALA A 61 0.67 7.03 7.60
C ALA A 61 1.69 7.03 6.46
N GLU A 62 1.29 7.52 5.28
CA GLU A 62 2.17 7.67 4.12
C GLU A 62 3.33 8.64 4.40
N ASN A 63 3.01 9.79 4.99
CA ASN A 63 3.98 10.86 5.26
C ASN A 63 4.75 10.70 6.58
N PHE A 64 4.47 9.67 7.38
CA PHE A 64 5.20 9.40 8.63
C PHE A 64 6.70 9.25 8.35
N ARG A 65 7.58 9.90 9.09
CA ARG A 65 9.02 9.77 8.81
C ARG A 65 9.59 8.54 9.50
N CYS A 66 10.45 7.80 8.81
CA CYS A 66 10.98 6.54 9.34
C CYS A 66 11.91 6.72 10.55
N ASP A 67 12.41 7.93 10.77
CA ASP A 67 13.20 8.33 11.94
C ASP A 67 12.35 8.88 13.09
N ASP A 68 11.06 9.13 12.88
CA ASP A 68 10.14 9.55 13.93
C ASP A 68 9.87 8.39 14.91
N PRO A 69 9.66 8.69 16.20
CA PRO A 69 9.32 7.67 17.18
C PRO A 69 7.96 7.04 16.86
N ILE A 70 7.93 5.70 16.84
CA ILE A 70 6.69 4.95 16.70
C ILE A 70 5.96 4.95 18.05
N ASN A 71 4.70 5.39 18.04
CA ASN A 71 3.77 5.23 19.15
C ASN A 71 3.00 3.90 18.99
N PRO A 72 3.39 2.82 19.68
CA PRO A 72 2.80 1.50 19.44
C PRO A 72 1.32 1.39 19.83
N PHE A 73 0.78 2.38 20.54
CA PHE A 73 -0.64 2.39 20.94
C PHE A 73 -1.56 2.81 19.81
N GLU A 74 -1.09 3.54 18.80
CA GLU A 74 -1.90 4.04 17.66
C GLU A 74 -1.26 3.79 16.30
N MET A 75 0.03 3.44 16.25
CA MET A 75 0.80 3.23 15.04
C MET A 75 1.16 1.75 14.92
N VAL A 76 0.76 1.14 13.82
CA VAL A 76 0.91 -0.30 13.61
C VAL A 76 1.66 -0.56 12.30
N PRO A 77 2.91 -1.06 12.35
CA PRO A 77 3.53 -1.62 11.15
C PRO A 77 2.77 -2.89 10.73
N LEU A 78 2.65 -3.16 9.43
CA LEU A 78 1.91 -4.34 8.94
C LEU A 78 2.78 -5.58 8.79
N LYS A 79 4.07 -5.41 8.57
CA LYS A 79 5.11 -6.44 8.61
C LYS A 79 6.39 -5.86 9.16
N VAL A 80 7.18 -6.68 9.82
CA VAL A 80 8.47 -6.24 10.39
C VAL A 80 9.53 -7.32 10.26
N ASN A 81 10.80 -6.92 10.25
CA ASN A 81 11.91 -7.88 10.27
C ASN A 81 12.10 -8.48 11.68
N ARG A 82 12.89 -9.57 11.77
CA ARG A 82 13.15 -10.26 13.04
C ARG A 82 13.71 -9.32 14.11
N TYR A 83 14.67 -8.48 13.75
CA TYR A 83 15.31 -7.58 14.72
C TYR A 83 14.32 -6.52 15.26
N PHE A 84 13.38 -6.04 14.45
CA PHE A 84 12.32 -5.18 14.93
C PHE A 84 11.48 -5.87 16.02
N LYS A 85 11.12 -7.15 15.83
CA LYS A 85 10.39 -7.95 16.85
C LYS A 85 11.21 -8.13 18.12
N GLU A 86 12.53 -8.26 18.03
CA GLU A 86 13.39 -8.34 19.22
C GLU A 86 13.39 -7.03 20.01
N VAL A 87 13.28 -5.89 19.33
CA VAL A 87 13.30 -4.54 19.96
C VAL A 87 11.95 -4.08 20.47
N TYR A 88 10.86 -4.48 19.81
CA TYR A 88 9.49 -4.04 20.13
C TYR A 88 8.51 -5.20 20.42
N GLY A 89 9.04 -6.39 20.65
CA GLY A 89 8.22 -7.56 20.96
C GLY A 89 7.73 -7.58 22.41
N PRO A 90 6.97 -8.63 22.77
CA PRO A 90 6.33 -8.77 24.07
C PRO A 90 7.29 -8.61 25.26
N ALA A 91 8.54 -9.05 25.16
CA ALA A 91 9.53 -8.94 26.24
C ALA A 91 9.76 -7.49 26.71
N ARG A 92 9.63 -6.51 25.82
CA ARG A 92 9.75 -5.09 26.16
C ARG A 92 8.49 -4.52 26.83
N PHE A 93 7.35 -5.16 26.61
CA PHE A 93 6.04 -4.66 26.99
C PHE A 93 5.32 -5.63 27.93
N GLU A 94 6.03 -6.22 28.89
CA GLU A 94 5.44 -7.10 29.92
C GLU A 94 4.63 -8.27 29.33
N GLY A 95 5.09 -8.84 28.21
CA GLY A 95 4.40 -9.92 27.51
C GLY A 95 3.25 -9.48 26.59
N LYS A 96 3.03 -8.17 26.41
CA LYS A 96 1.91 -7.61 25.63
C LYS A 96 2.29 -7.40 24.17
N ASP A 97 1.40 -7.75 23.25
CA ASP A 97 1.53 -7.40 21.84
C ASP A 97 0.87 -6.04 21.58
N VAL A 98 1.62 -4.98 21.87
CA VAL A 98 1.13 -3.60 21.84
C VAL A 98 0.63 -3.15 20.46
N PHE A 99 1.24 -3.66 19.38
CA PHE A 99 0.84 -3.31 18.01
C PHE A 99 -0.47 -3.99 17.63
N SER A 100 -0.65 -5.27 17.98
CA SER A 100 -1.93 -5.94 17.80
C SER A 100 -3.00 -5.26 18.64
N ARG A 101 -2.72 -4.94 19.92
CA ARG A 101 -3.65 -4.24 20.82
C ARG A 101 -4.18 -2.93 20.25
N ALA A 102 -3.39 -2.18 19.49
CA ALA A 102 -3.85 -0.93 18.89
C ALA A 102 -5.08 -1.12 17.98
N PHE A 103 -5.17 -2.24 17.24
CA PHE A 103 -6.35 -2.60 16.45
C PHE A 103 -7.57 -2.96 17.28
N PHE A 104 -7.36 -3.36 18.53
CA PHE A 104 -8.41 -3.80 19.46
C PHE A 104 -8.61 -2.80 20.60
N ASN A 105 -8.16 -1.55 20.47
CA ASN A 105 -8.53 -0.49 21.40
C ASN A 105 -10.00 -0.07 21.14
N PRO A 106 -10.90 -0.12 22.15
CA PRO A 106 -12.30 0.29 22.00
C PRO A 106 -12.49 1.76 21.62
N LYS A 107 -11.53 2.62 21.97
CA LYS A 107 -11.57 4.06 21.67
C LYS A 107 -11.15 4.39 20.24
N HIS A 108 -10.55 3.44 19.53
CA HIS A 108 -10.22 3.60 18.12
C HIS A 108 -11.43 3.28 17.24
N THR A 109 -11.84 4.27 16.45
CA THR A 109 -13.00 4.22 15.55
C THR A 109 -12.62 4.53 14.09
N LYS A 110 -11.38 4.97 13.86
CA LYS A 110 -10.84 5.33 12.56
C LYS A 110 -9.49 4.66 12.34
N ILE A 111 -9.22 4.30 11.09
CA ILE A 111 -7.95 3.74 10.65
C ILE A 111 -7.60 4.27 9.26
N GLY A 112 -6.32 4.53 9.00
CA GLY A 112 -5.81 4.73 7.64
C GLY A 112 -4.43 4.14 7.51
N CYS A 113 -4.14 3.53 6.35
CA CYS A 113 -2.92 2.77 6.15
C CYS A 113 -2.25 3.09 4.82
N SER A 114 -0.92 3.20 4.83
CA SER A 114 -0.11 3.11 3.63
C SER A 114 0.42 1.69 3.46
N LYS A 115 0.18 1.10 2.29
CA LYS A 115 0.68 -0.22 1.93
C LYS A 115 2.16 -0.17 1.52
N GLU A 116 2.51 0.88 0.78
CA GLU A 116 3.83 1.03 0.14
C GLU A 116 4.87 1.60 1.12
N LYS A 117 4.42 2.13 2.28
CA LYS A 117 5.32 2.64 3.30
C LYS A 117 6.31 1.58 3.74
N THR A 118 7.58 1.82 3.45
CA THR A 118 8.70 0.97 3.87
C THR A 118 9.69 1.83 4.64
N CYS A 119 10.12 1.34 5.78
CA CYS A 119 11.06 2.05 6.64
C CYS A 119 12.19 1.14 7.08
N SER A 120 13.39 1.69 7.08
CA SER A 120 14.62 1.03 7.51
C SER A 120 15.42 1.99 8.38
N TYR A 121 15.79 1.54 9.57
CA TYR A 121 16.58 2.32 10.52
C TYR A 121 17.73 1.48 11.06
N THR A 122 18.95 1.90 10.71
CA THR A 122 20.20 1.31 11.21
C THR A 122 20.70 2.06 12.42
N THR A 123 20.91 1.34 13.53
CA THR A 123 21.47 1.92 14.75
C THR A 123 22.92 2.31 14.52
N LYS A 124 23.26 3.59 14.74
CA LYS A 124 24.61 4.11 14.44
C LYS A 124 25.66 3.82 15.52
N ALA A 125 25.26 3.71 16.78
CA ALA A 125 26.18 3.60 17.91
C ALA A 125 25.61 2.75 19.07
N GLY A 126 26.50 2.32 19.97
CA GLY A 126 26.16 1.52 21.16
C GLY A 126 26.11 0.01 20.89
N LYS A 127 25.60 -0.76 21.87
CA LYS A 127 25.57 -2.25 21.84
C LYS A 127 24.84 -2.84 20.62
N ASN A 128 23.99 -2.06 19.97
CA ASN A 128 23.21 -2.47 18.81
C ASN A 128 23.70 -1.83 17.49
N ALA A 129 24.86 -1.18 17.48
CA ALA A 129 25.43 -0.56 16.28
C ALA A 129 25.45 -1.55 15.09
N GLY A 130 25.06 -1.06 13.91
CA GLY A 130 24.98 -1.86 12.68
C GLY A 130 23.73 -2.72 12.55
N LYS A 131 22.88 -2.83 13.58
CA LYS A 131 21.61 -3.56 13.47
C LYS A 131 20.51 -2.68 12.86
N THR A 132 19.79 -3.25 11.90
CA THR A 132 18.75 -2.56 11.12
C THR A 132 17.36 -3.07 11.48
N ARG A 133 16.49 -2.15 11.88
CA ARG A 133 15.05 -2.42 12.08
C ARG A 133 14.32 -2.03 10.82
N GLU A 134 13.45 -2.92 10.35
CA GLU A 134 12.67 -2.68 9.13
C GLU A 134 11.21 -3.00 9.35
N TYR A 135 10.35 -2.23 8.70
CA TYR A 135 8.93 -2.50 8.61
C TYR A 135 8.36 -2.09 7.25
N TRP A 136 7.32 -2.82 6.85
CA TRP A 136 6.59 -2.64 5.60
C TRP A 136 5.10 -2.53 5.88
N GLY A 137 4.46 -1.59 5.19
CA GLY A 137 3.11 -1.15 5.46
C GLY A 137 3.00 -0.48 6.83
N PHE A 138 2.16 0.54 6.93
CA PHE A 138 2.00 1.31 8.16
C PHE A 138 0.57 1.82 8.29
N CYS A 139 -0.02 1.60 9.45
CA CYS A 139 -1.36 2.07 9.80
C CYS A 139 -1.29 3.06 10.96
N ILE A 140 -2.17 4.05 10.92
CA ILE A 140 -2.46 4.95 12.03
C ILE A 140 -3.93 4.80 12.40
N LEU A 141 -4.19 4.62 13.68
CA LEU A 141 -5.52 4.58 14.26
C LEU A 141 -5.87 5.91 14.95
N GLY A 142 -7.16 6.15 15.13
CA GLY A 142 -7.62 7.26 15.94
C GLY A 142 -9.07 7.13 16.38
N PRO A 143 -9.55 8.05 17.23
CA PRO A 143 -8.77 9.13 17.89
C PRO A 143 -7.68 8.59 18.82
N SER A 144 -6.59 9.36 19.00
CA SER A 144 -5.51 8.99 19.92
C SER A 144 -6.06 8.91 21.33
N ASN A 145 -6.03 7.72 21.93
CA ASN A 145 -6.58 7.50 23.25
C ASN A 145 -5.96 6.25 23.87
N ASP A 146 -5.41 6.38 25.07
CA ASP A 146 -4.96 5.22 25.82
C ASP A 146 -6.17 4.47 26.40
N TYR A 147 -6.20 3.16 26.24
CA TYR A 147 -7.24 2.32 26.82
C TYR A 147 -6.60 1.22 27.65
N ARG A 148 -6.86 1.27 28.95
CA ARG A 148 -6.43 0.24 29.88
C ARG A 148 -7.48 -0.88 29.95
N PHE A 149 -7.09 -2.07 29.48
CA PHE A 149 -7.87 -3.28 29.71
C PHE A 149 -7.76 -3.73 31.17
N ASP A 150 -8.78 -4.45 31.64
CA ASP A 150 -8.67 -5.27 32.84
C ASP A 150 -7.63 -6.38 32.59
N ASP A 151 -6.68 -6.56 33.50
CA ASP A 151 -5.62 -7.55 33.36
C ASP A 151 -6.18 -9.00 33.31
N SER A 152 -7.37 -9.23 33.87
CA SER A 152 -8.08 -10.50 33.78
C SER A 152 -8.75 -10.73 32.41
N ASN A 153 -9.07 -9.65 31.68
CA ASN A 153 -9.86 -9.68 30.45
C ASN A 153 -9.23 -8.78 29.37
N THR A 154 -8.19 -9.29 28.69
CA THR A 154 -7.46 -8.58 27.62
C THR A 154 -7.73 -9.19 26.25
N PRO A 155 -7.52 -8.45 25.15
CA PRO A 155 -7.68 -9.00 23.80
C PRO A 155 -6.83 -10.25 23.53
N GLU A 156 -5.59 -10.32 24.03
CA GLU A 156 -4.73 -11.51 23.87
C GLU A 156 -5.37 -12.77 24.46
N LYS A 157 -5.99 -12.65 25.64
CA LYS A 157 -6.66 -13.77 26.31
C LYS A 157 -7.94 -14.20 25.62
N ASN A 158 -8.46 -13.38 24.71
CA ASN A 158 -9.76 -13.53 24.06
C ASN A 158 -9.65 -13.75 22.54
N GLY A 159 -8.49 -14.23 22.07
CA GLY A 159 -8.30 -14.66 20.68
C GLY A 159 -7.93 -13.55 19.69
N MET A 160 -7.35 -12.44 20.18
CA MET A 160 -6.84 -11.38 19.30
C MET A 160 -5.81 -11.91 18.30
N PRO A 161 -6.02 -11.72 16.98
CA PRO A 161 -5.01 -12.01 15.97
C PRO A 161 -3.80 -11.08 16.04
N THR A 162 -2.67 -11.53 15.51
CA THR A 162 -1.48 -10.68 15.37
C THR A 162 -1.68 -9.63 14.29
N TYR A 163 -1.07 -8.46 14.44
CA TYR A 163 -1.14 -7.37 13.46
C TYR A 163 -0.66 -7.79 12.06
N GLU A 164 0.29 -8.73 11.98
CA GLU A 164 0.84 -9.23 10.73
C GLU A 164 -0.18 -9.98 9.87
N LYS A 165 -1.26 -10.52 10.47
CA LYS A 165 -2.41 -11.10 9.75
C LYS A 165 -2.96 -10.12 8.72
N TYR A 166 -3.06 -8.84 9.08
CA TYR A 166 -3.62 -7.81 8.21
C TYR A 166 -2.62 -7.36 7.14
N GLY A 167 -1.32 -7.46 7.42
CA GLY A 167 -0.28 -7.34 6.40
C GLY A 167 -0.38 -8.45 5.35
N ASP A 168 -0.52 -9.70 5.78
CA ASP A 168 -0.70 -10.85 4.86
C ASP A 168 -1.96 -10.72 4.02
N LEU A 169 -3.07 -10.31 4.64
CA LEU A 169 -4.34 -10.06 3.96
C LEU A 169 -4.19 -9.07 2.79
N LEU A 170 -3.30 -8.09 2.95
CA LEU A 170 -3.03 -7.04 1.97
C LEU A 170 -1.87 -7.37 1.03
N GLY A 171 -1.17 -8.49 1.23
CA GLY A 171 0.04 -8.84 0.49
C GLY A 171 1.18 -7.86 0.75
N VAL A 172 1.31 -7.39 1.99
CA VAL A 172 2.45 -6.57 2.44
C VAL A 172 3.62 -7.49 2.77
N GLY A 173 4.82 -7.10 2.33
CA GLY A 173 6.05 -7.78 2.64
C GLY A 173 7.25 -7.03 2.06
N PRO A 174 8.47 -7.53 2.29
CA PRO A 174 9.61 -7.02 1.53
C PRO A 174 9.31 -7.18 0.05
N TYR A 175 9.28 -6.07 -0.69
CA TYR A 175 9.27 -6.13 -2.14
C TYR A 175 10.51 -6.93 -2.56
N SER A 176 10.31 -8.11 -3.14
CA SER A 176 11.41 -8.76 -3.83
C SER A 176 11.81 -7.79 -4.95
N THR A 177 13.08 -7.40 -5.00
CA THR A 177 13.66 -6.43 -5.96
C THR A 177 13.35 -6.72 -7.43
N LYS A 178 12.82 -7.90 -7.76
CA LYS A 178 12.40 -8.32 -9.10
C LYS A 178 11.28 -7.46 -9.72
N GLU A 179 10.42 -6.82 -8.92
CA GLU A 179 9.37 -5.93 -9.47
C GLU A 179 9.80 -4.46 -9.59
N ALA A 180 10.83 -4.04 -8.86
CA ALA A 180 11.39 -2.69 -8.95
C ALA A 180 12.33 -2.54 -10.15
N GLU A 181 13.07 -3.59 -10.51
CA GLU A 181 13.91 -3.61 -11.72
C GLU A 181 13.08 -3.69 -13.01
N ALA A 182 11.91 -4.35 -12.98
CA ALA A 182 11.00 -4.42 -14.14
C ALA A 182 10.34 -3.08 -14.51
N LYS A 183 10.39 -2.08 -13.62
CA LYS A 183 9.86 -0.72 -13.87
C LYS A 183 10.96 0.35 -14.01
N SER A 184 12.22 -0.05 -14.02
CA SER A 184 13.39 0.79 -14.31
C SER A 184 13.85 0.65 -15.77
N GLY A 185 12.95 0.28 -16.68
CA GLY A 185 13.23 0.33 -18.12
C GLY A 185 13.36 1.80 -18.55
N ASN A 186 14.54 2.15 -19.06
CA ASN A 186 14.81 3.45 -19.67
C ASN A 186 13.72 3.77 -20.72
N PRO A 187 12.88 4.81 -20.55
CA PRO A 187 11.82 5.17 -21.49
C PRO A 187 12.32 5.48 -22.91
N TYR A 188 13.63 5.65 -23.06
CA TYR A 188 14.29 5.97 -24.32
C TYR A 188 14.60 4.74 -25.19
N ALA A 189 14.51 3.52 -24.65
CA ALA A 189 14.81 2.30 -25.41
C ALA A 189 13.65 1.85 -26.32
N ASP A 190 12.41 2.18 -25.96
CA ASP A 190 11.21 1.72 -26.67
C ASP A 190 10.94 2.53 -27.96
N TRP A 191 11.41 3.78 -28.02
CA TRP A 191 11.24 4.66 -29.20
C TRP A 191 12.18 4.32 -30.36
N VAL A 192 13.29 3.63 -30.10
CA VAL A 192 14.31 3.31 -31.12
C VAL A 192 13.98 2.00 -31.85
N ALA A 193 13.11 1.16 -31.28
CA ALA A 193 12.72 -0.12 -31.89
C ALA A 193 11.65 0.04 -32.99
N GLU A 194 10.87 1.12 -32.97
CA GLU A 194 9.74 1.32 -33.91
C GLU A 194 10.17 1.95 -35.26
N GLU A 195 11.37 2.52 -35.37
CA GLU A 195 11.87 3.12 -36.63
C GLU A 195 12.76 2.19 -37.49
N ALA A 196 13.02 0.95 -37.07
CA ALA A 196 14.00 0.08 -37.73
C ALA A 196 13.42 -0.96 -38.71
N THR A 197 12.12 -0.94 -39.04
CA THR A 197 11.55 -1.89 -40.01
C THR A 197 10.89 -1.19 -41.20
N VAL A 198 11.71 -0.60 -42.08
CA VAL A 198 11.32 -0.26 -43.46
C VAL A 198 12.35 -0.83 -44.44
N ASP A 199 11.88 -1.84 -45.19
CA ASP A 199 12.33 -2.39 -46.49
C ASP A 199 13.70 -3.10 -46.67
N ALA A 200 13.64 -4.39 -47.08
CA ALA A 200 13.89 -4.79 -48.50
C ALA A 200 13.70 -6.31 -48.80
N LYS A 201 12.67 -6.60 -49.62
CA LYS A 201 12.53 -7.57 -50.75
C LYS A 201 13.02 -9.04 -50.72
N SER A 202 12.02 -9.93 -50.92
CA SER A 202 11.83 -10.93 -52.01
C SER A 202 12.48 -12.34 -51.95
N SER A 203 11.67 -13.43 -51.87
CA SER A 203 11.06 -14.11 -53.05
C SER A 203 10.27 -15.41 -52.71
N ARG A 204 9.15 -15.63 -53.44
CA ARG A 204 8.53 -16.90 -53.94
C ARG A 204 8.12 -18.01 -52.93
N THR A 205 6.98 -18.72 -52.98
CA THR A 205 5.82 -18.90 -53.89
C THR A 205 4.74 -19.59 -53.04
N GLY A 206 3.44 -19.28 -53.19
CA GLY A 206 2.38 -20.08 -52.57
C GLY A 206 0.99 -19.47 -52.71
N SER A 207 0.28 -19.94 -53.73
CA SER A 207 -1.06 -19.52 -54.15
C SER A 207 -2.15 -19.79 -53.11
N SER A 208 -3.05 -18.84 -52.86
CA SER A 208 -4.50 -19.10 -52.92
C SER A 208 -5.31 -17.80 -52.85
N PHE A 209 -6.38 -17.79 -53.63
CA PHE A 209 -7.29 -16.70 -53.94
C PHE A 209 -8.10 -16.26 -52.71
N PHE A 210 -8.40 -14.96 -52.55
CA PHE A 210 -9.74 -14.51 -52.15
C PHE A 210 -9.98 -13.02 -52.49
N SER A 211 -10.81 -12.85 -53.52
CA SER A 211 -11.80 -11.80 -53.82
C SER A 211 -11.62 -10.37 -53.27
N LEU A 212 -11.48 -9.45 -54.23
CA LEU A 212 -11.58 -8.01 -54.10
C LEU A 212 -13.05 -7.58 -54.22
N THR A 213 -13.59 -6.87 -53.24
CA THR A 213 -14.70 -5.92 -53.48
C THR A 213 -14.50 -4.65 -52.66
N LEU A 214 -14.07 -3.61 -53.39
CA LEU A 214 -14.34 -2.19 -53.13
C LEU A 214 -15.80 -2.01 -52.69
N PHE A 215 -16.07 -1.08 -51.76
CA PHE A 215 -16.98 0.05 -52.03
C PHE A 215 -16.73 1.21 -51.06
N LEU A 216 -16.44 2.34 -51.69
CA LEU A 216 -16.28 3.70 -51.21
C LEU A 216 -17.60 4.31 -50.70
N VAL A 217 -17.45 5.33 -49.85
CA VAL A 217 -18.34 6.50 -49.67
C VAL A 217 -19.63 6.28 -48.89
N SER A 218 -19.76 6.98 -47.75
CA SER A 218 -20.81 7.99 -47.53
C SER A 218 -20.60 8.74 -46.21
N ILE A 219 -20.04 9.94 -46.33
CA ILE A 219 -20.23 11.06 -45.39
C ILE A 219 -21.59 11.67 -45.73
N LEU A 220 -22.49 11.80 -44.76
CA LEU A 220 -23.64 12.72 -44.71
C LEU A 220 -24.05 12.77 -43.22
N ALA A 221 -23.59 13.74 -42.44
CA ALA A 221 -24.16 15.09 -42.32
C ALA A 221 -25.67 15.05 -42.02
N PHE A 222 -26.02 15.12 -40.73
CA PHE A 222 -27.28 15.68 -40.26
C PHE A 222 -26.95 16.74 -39.21
N TYR A 223 -26.86 17.98 -39.69
CA TYR A 223 -27.14 19.19 -38.94
C TYR A 223 -28.57 19.62 -39.31
N PHE A 224 -29.30 20.10 -38.30
CA PHE A 224 -30.70 20.55 -38.24
C PHE A 224 -31.75 19.47 -37.94
#